data_AF-A0A2N1Q024-F1
#
_entry.id   AF-A0A2N1Q024-F1
#
_cell.length_a   1.000
_cell.length_b   1.000
_cell.length_c   1.000
_cell.angle_alpha   90.00
_cell.angle_beta   90.00
_cell.angle_gamma   90.00
#
_symmetry.space_group_name_H-M   'P 1'
#
loop_
_entity.id
_entity.type
_entity.pdbx_description
1 polymer ?
#
loop_
_entity_poly.entity_id
_entity_poly.type
_entity_poly.pdbx_seq_one_letter_code
_entity_poly.pdbx_strand_id
1 'polypeptide(L)'
;MDYKKVLIMVYAIFGFGVMSLAIHVGFLYLVDQNHWFSLLLGIVIMLLSAIIFFRSKDRPYRYILSFILNMIGVGFSITAYYVLRAYALDFVDFMTAYLLSIGLIALFSGLTYIKFIKRHMKLILSLLVIGFFIGSLLLWISVESFTGLSFYFLNVAYFYLIAIMSQSEDKEDLMREMSIVSFGSFMLVSFIVLVILTEGEALESIGDAFMPSGRKRRL
;
A
#
# COMPACT_ATOMS: atom_id res chain seq x y z
N MET A 1 -16.91 -5.70 -20.14
CA MET A 1 -16.69 -4.59 -19.18
C MET A 1 -17.01 -5.01 -17.74
N ASP A 2 -18.14 -5.68 -17.47
CA ASP A 2 -18.53 -6.03 -16.09
C ASP A 2 -17.67 -7.12 -15.45
N TYR A 3 -17.35 -8.18 -16.20
CA TYR A 3 -16.49 -9.26 -15.70
C TYR A 3 -15.10 -8.76 -15.24
N LYS A 4 -14.55 -7.75 -15.93
CA LYS A 4 -13.26 -7.15 -15.60
C LYS A 4 -13.29 -6.46 -14.23
N LYS A 5 -14.31 -5.66 -13.97
CA LYS A 5 -14.47 -4.97 -12.68
C LYS A 5 -14.60 -5.95 -11.53
N VAL A 6 -15.34 -7.05 -11.74
CA VAL A 6 -15.43 -8.15 -10.78
C VAL A 6 -14.07 -8.78 -10.53
N LEU A 7 -13.30 -9.09 -11.59
CA LEU A 7 -11.95 -9.63 -11.44
C LEU A 7 -11.02 -8.66 -10.70
N ILE A 8 -11.05 -7.36 -11.00
CA ILE A 8 -10.27 -6.35 -10.27
C ILE A 8 -10.65 -6.33 -8.79
N MET A 9 -11.94 -6.45 -8.48
CA MET A 9 -12.41 -6.54 -7.09
C MET A 9 -11.91 -7.81 -6.39
N VAL A 10 -11.87 -8.94 -7.10
CA VAL A 10 -11.25 -10.18 -6.59
C VAL A 10 -9.75 -9.99 -6.35
N TYR A 11 -9.03 -9.35 -7.26
CA TYR A 11 -7.62 -9.00 -7.07
C TYR A 11 -7.41 -8.06 -5.89
N ALA A 12 -8.28 -7.06 -5.71
CA ALA A 12 -8.19 -6.15 -4.57
C ALA A 12 -8.41 -6.89 -3.24
N ILE A 13 -9.47 -7.71 -3.14
CA ILE A 13 -9.75 -8.54 -1.96
C ILE A 13 -8.55 -9.44 -1.65
N PHE A 14 -8.08 -10.19 -2.65
CA PHE A 14 -6.95 -11.09 -2.49
C PHE A 14 -5.66 -10.34 -2.14
N GLY A 15 -5.38 -9.23 -2.82
CA GLY A 15 -4.19 -8.40 -2.61
C GLY A 15 -4.17 -7.80 -1.22
N PHE A 16 -5.25 -7.17 -0.78
CA PHE A 16 -5.35 -6.64 0.58
C PHE A 16 -5.24 -7.75 1.63
N GLY A 17 -5.77 -8.96 1.35
CA GLY A 17 -5.59 -10.11 2.23
C GLY A 17 -4.12 -10.53 2.38
N VAL A 18 -3.41 -10.65 1.25
CA VAL A 18 -1.97 -10.96 1.23
C VAL A 18 -1.16 -9.88 1.95
N MET A 19 -1.47 -8.62 1.71
CA MET A 19 -0.82 -7.48 2.34
C MET A 19 -1.04 -7.47 3.86
N SER A 20 -2.28 -7.65 4.33
CA SER A 20 -2.60 -7.77 5.75
C SER A 20 -1.85 -8.93 6.42
N LEU A 21 -1.81 -10.09 5.76
CA LEU A 21 -1.06 -11.26 6.26
C LEU A 21 0.44 -10.95 6.36
N ALA A 22 1.01 -10.31 5.34
CA ALA A 22 2.41 -9.91 5.34
C ALA A 22 2.73 -8.89 6.44
N ILE A 23 1.84 -7.92 6.70
CA ILE A 23 1.99 -6.98 7.83
C ILE A 23 2.00 -7.75 9.15
N HIS A 24 1.04 -8.65 9.35
CA HIS A 24 0.94 -9.44 10.58
C HIS A 24 2.17 -10.33 10.81
N VAL A 25 2.64 -11.02 9.78
CA VAL A 25 3.89 -11.81 9.81
C VAL A 25 5.08 -10.90 10.10
N GLY A 26 5.17 -9.75 9.44
CA GLY A 26 6.23 -8.78 9.68
C GLY A 26 6.25 -8.33 11.15
N PHE A 27 5.08 -8.11 11.75
CA PHE A 27 4.99 -7.75 13.15
C PHE A 27 5.41 -8.87 14.10
N LEU A 28 5.00 -10.11 13.83
CA LEU A 28 5.35 -11.24 14.69
C LEU A 28 6.85 -11.54 14.71
N TYR A 29 7.55 -11.33 13.59
CA TYR A 29 8.93 -11.79 13.45
C TYR A 29 9.98 -10.67 13.31
N LEU A 30 9.56 -9.46 12.94
CA LEU A 30 10.47 -8.35 12.63
C LEU A 30 10.36 -7.16 13.59
N VAL A 31 9.47 -7.19 14.59
CA VAL A 31 9.33 -6.11 15.59
C VAL A 31 10.58 -5.93 16.43
N ASP A 32 11.24 -7.03 16.81
CA ASP A 32 12.47 -6.98 17.61
C ASP A 32 13.72 -6.65 16.77
N GLN A 33 13.56 -6.51 15.45
CA GLN A 33 14.64 -6.20 14.52
C GLN A 33 14.69 -4.69 14.22
N ASN A 34 15.80 -4.25 13.64
CA ASN A 34 15.95 -2.87 13.16
C ASN A 34 14.85 -2.53 12.14
N HIS A 35 14.19 -1.37 12.27
CA HIS A 35 13.11 -0.90 11.40
C HIS A 35 13.49 -0.88 9.91
N TRP A 36 14.76 -0.66 9.59
CA TRP A 36 15.29 -0.73 8.23
C TRP A 36 15.23 -2.12 7.60
N PHE A 37 15.24 -3.18 8.42
CA PHE A 37 15.28 -4.56 7.94
C PHE A 37 14.00 -4.95 7.18
N SER A 38 12.83 -4.56 7.71
CA SER A 38 11.54 -4.82 7.05
C SER A 38 11.44 -4.13 5.69
N LEU A 39 11.94 -2.90 5.58
CA LEU A 39 11.97 -2.15 4.31
C LEU A 39 12.94 -2.80 3.30
N LEU A 40 14.14 -3.19 3.74
CA LEU A 40 15.11 -3.89 2.90
C LEU A 40 14.56 -5.23 2.38
N LEU A 41 13.88 -6.00 3.24
CA LEU A 41 13.22 -7.25 2.85
C LEU A 41 12.16 -6.98 1.78
N GLY A 42 11.35 -5.93 1.94
CA GLY A 42 10.39 -5.48 0.93
C GLY A 42 11.05 -5.17 -0.42
N ILE A 43 12.18 -4.45 -0.42
CA ILE A 43 12.95 -4.13 -1.64
C ILE A 43 13.48 -5.40 -2.32
N VAL A 44 14.05 -6.34 -1.55
CA VAL A 44 14.54 -7.62 -2.10
C VAL A 44 13.40 -8.40 -2.76
N ILE A 45 12.24 -8.46 -2.11
CA ILE A 45 11.05 -9.12 -2.67
C ILE A 45 10.56 -8.42 -3.94
N MET A 46 10.59 -7.08 -3.98
CA MET A 46 10.27 -6.33 -5.20
C MET A 46 11.24 -6.64 -6.33
N LEU A 47 12.55 -6.71 -6.08
CA LEU A 47 13.53 -7.06 -7.11
C LEU A 47 13.27 -8.47 -7.68
N LEU A 48 12.97 -9.44 -6.81
CA LEU A 48 12.55 -10.79 -7.22
C LEU A 48 11.27 -10.75 -8.05
N SER A 49 10.28 -9.97 -7.61
CA SER A 49 9.02 -9.76 -8.32
C SER A 49 9.24 -9.17 -9.71
N ALA A 50 10.11 -8.17 -9.85
CA ALA A 50 10.45 -7.55 -11.13
C ALA A 50 11.11 -8.55 -12.09
N ILE A 51 12.05 -9.36 -11.59
CA ILE A 51 12.68 -10.44 -12.37
C ILE A 51 11.63 -11.42 -12.88
N ILE A 52 10.67 -11.81 -12.02
CA ILE A 52 9.56 -12.69 -12.39
C ILE A 52 8.69 -12.02 -13.46
N PHE A 53 8.32 -10.76 -13.26
CA PHE A 53 7.51 -9.97 -14.20
C PHE A 53 8.10 -9.94 -15.61
N PHE A 54 9.40 -9.65 -15.75
CA PHE A 54 10.04 -9.62 -17.08
C PHE A 54 10.11 -11.00 -17.74
N ARG A 55 10.13 -12.08 -16.96
CA ARG A 55 10.08 -13.48 -17.42
C ARG A 55 8.66 -14.02 -17.60
N SER A 56 7.63 -13.21 -17.38
CA SER A 56 6.22 -13.63 -17.49
C SER A 56 5.68 -13.65 -18.92
N LYS A 57 6.43 -13.13 -19.91
CA LYS A 57 6.00 -13.07 -21.33
C LYS A 57 5.54 -14.43 -21.88
N ASP A 58 6.17 -15.53 -21.44
CA ASP A 58 5.86 -16.86 -21.95
C ASP A 58 4.76 -17.58 -21.15
N ARG A 59 4.44 -17.09 -19.93
CA ARG A 59 3.58 -17.79 -18.96
C ARG A 59 2.81 -16.78 -18.10
N PRO A 60 1.54 -16.45 -18.44
CA PRO A 60 0.82 -15.33 -17.83
C PRO A 60 0.53 -15.50 -16.33
N TYR A 61 0.45 -16.74 -15.82
CA TYR A 61 0.29 -16.98 -14.39
C TYR A 61 1.45 -16.45 -13.53
N ARG A 62 2.63 -16.20 -14.12
CA ARG A 62 3.77 -15.58 -13.43
C ARG A 62 3.50 -14.11 -13.06
N TYR A 63 2.58 -13.43 -13.75
CA TYR A 63 2.12 -12.11 -13.34
C TYR A 63 1.35 -12.15 -12.01
N ILE A 64 0.61 -13.22 -11.74
CA ILE A 64 -0.07 -13.40 -10.44
C ILE A 64 0.97 -13.59 -9.33
N LEU A 65 2.04 -14.36 -9.60
CA LEU A 65 3.13 -14.51 -8.64
C LEU A 65 3.84 -13.18 -8.35
N SER A 66 4.15 -12.39 -9.39
CA SER A 66 4.71 -11.06 -9.23
C SER A 66 3.77 -10.13 -8.44
N PHE A 67 2.46 -10.18 -8.73
CA PHE A 67 1.45 -9.48 -7.96
C PHE A 67 1.50 -9.84 -6.46
N ILE A 68 1.49 -11.14 -6.12
CA ILE A 68 1.55 -11.61 -4.73
C ILE A 68 2.82 -11.10 -4.05
N LEU A 69 3.98 -11.25 -4.69
CA LEU A 69 5.26 -10.79 -4.14
C LEU A 69 5.26 -9.28 -3.90
N ASN A 70 4.72 -8.49 -4.83
CA ASN A 70 4.59 -7.04 -4.63
C ASN A 70 3.69 -6.72 -3.43
N MET A 71 2.56 -7.40 -3.26
CA MET A 71 1.67 -7.16 -2.10
C MET A 71 2.32 -7.57 -0.78
N ILE A 72 3.13 -8.64 -0.77
CA ILE A 72 3.97 -8.99 0.40
C ILE A 72 4.97 -7.87 0.68
N GLY A 73 5.66 -7.38 -0.35
CA GLY A 73 6.59 -6.27 -0.24
C GLY A 73 5.93 -5.00 0.33
N VAL A 74 4.72 -4.66 -0.13
CA VAL A 74 3.94 -3.54 0.41
C VAL A 74 3.68 -3.74 1.90
N GLY A 75 3.28 -4.96 2.29
CA GLY A 75 3.05 -5.30 3.69
C GLY A 75 4.28 -5.09 4.57
N PHE A 76 5.46 -5.56 4.14
CA PHE A 76 6.71 -5.33 4.88
C PHE A 76 7.15 -3.88 4.91
N SER A 77 6.92 -3.09 3.86
CA SER A 77 7.16 -1.65 3.89
C SER A 77 6.26 -0.97 4.94
N ILE A 78 4.98 -1.34 5.04
CA ILE A 78 4.09 -0.83 6.08
C ILE A 78 4.56 -1.27 7.48
N THR A 79 4.99 -2.52 7.64
CA THR A 79 5.57 -3.01 8.90
C THR A 79 6.75 -2.15 9.35
N ALA A 80 7.66 -1.74 8.45
CA ALA A 80 8.80 -0.86 8.81
C ALA A 80 8.35 0.44 9.49
N TYR A 81 7.31 1.11 8.97
CA TYR A 81 6.75 2.32 9.59
C TYR A 81 6.18 2.04 10.98
N TYR A 82 5.46 0.94 11.12
CA TYR A 82 4.80 0.59 12.35
C TYR A 82 5.76 0.11 13.45
N VAL A 83 6.84 -0.59 13.09
CA VAL A 83 7.93 -0.96 14.01
C VAL A 83 8.61 0.30 14.54
N LEU A 84 8.89 1.29 13.67
CA LEU A 84 9.47 2.57 14.10
C LEU A 84 8.60 3.25 15.17
N ARG A 85 7.28 3.27 14.97
CA ARG A 85 6.35 3.98 15.86
C ARG A 85 5.90 3.17 17.08
N ALA A 86 6.34 1.92 17.22
CA ALA A 86 5.93 1.00 18.29
C ALA A 86 4.39 0.92 18.47
N TYR A 87 3.64 1.04 17.38
CA TYR A 87 2.18 1.00 17.43
C TYR A 87 1.68 -0.43 17.65
N ALA A 88 0.77 -0.60 18.61
CA ALA A 88 -0.01 -1.83 18.72
C ALA A 88 -0.99 -1.90 17.55
N LEU A 89 -0.94 -3.00 16.79
CA LEU A 89 -1.94 -3.26 15.75
C LEU A 89 -3.14 -3.96 16.36
N ASP A 90 -4.30 -3.32 16.27
CA ASP A 90 -5.57 -4.00 16.54
C ASP A 90 -6.13 -4.62 15.24
N PHE A 91 -6.78 -5.77 15.38
CA PHE A 91 -7.57 -6.38 14.32
C PHE A 91 -8.65 -5.42 13.78
N VAL A 92 -9.21 -4.58 14.65
CA VAL A 92 -10.20 -3.56 14.27
C VAL A 92 -9.62 -2.58 13.24
N ASP A 93 -8.34 -2.20 13.36
CA ASP A 93 -7.70 -1.29 12.42
C ASP A 93 -7.53 -1.91 11.04
N PHE A 94 -7.13 -3.19 10.98
CA PHE A 94 -7.04 -3.95 9.74
C PHE A 94 -8.40 -4.05 9.04
N MET A 95 -9.44 -4.44 9.78
CA MET A 95 -10.78 -4.55 9.21
C MET A 95 -11.30 -3.19 8.72
N THR A 96 -11.07 -2.12 9.49
CA THR A 96 -11.46 -0.78 9.08
C THR A 96 -10.76 -0.37 7.78
N ALA A 97 -9.43 -0.46 7.73
CA ALA A 97 -8.64 -0.08 6.56
C ALA A 97 -9.00 -0.92 5.31
N TYR A 98 -9.21 -2.22 5.50
CA TYR A 98 -9.60 -3.15 4.45
C TYR A 98 -10.99 -2.84 3.90
N LEU A 99 -12.00 -2.72 4.77
CA LEU A 99 -13.38 -2.46 4.37
C LEU A 99 -13.54 -1.09 3.70
N LEU A 100 -12.83 -0.07 4.21
CA LEU A 100 -12.85 1.27 3.63
C LEU A 100 -12.25 1.27 2.22
N SER A 101 -11.18 0.51 2.00
CA SER A 101 -10.52 0.41 0.69
C SER A 101 -11.33 -0.38 -0.32
N ILE A 102 -11.89 -1.53 0.08
CA ILE A 102 -12.81 -2.30 -0.76
C ILE A 102 -14.09 -1.50 -1.05
N GLY A 103 -14.64 -0.81 -0.05
CA GLY A 103 -15.80 0.06 -0.19
C GLY A 103 -15.55 1.17 -1.20
N LEU A 104 -14.38 1.80 -1.17
CA LEU A 104 -14.00 2.80 -2.17
C LEU A 104 -13.94 2.22 -3.59
N ILE A 105 -13.30 1.06 -3.77
CA ILE A 105 -13.21 0.39 -5.07
C ILE A 105 -14.61 0.01 -5.58
N ALA A 106 -15.46 -0.53 -4.71
CA ALA A 106 -16.84 -0.91 -5.04
C ALA A 106 -17.69 0.32 -5.40
N LEU A 107 -17.59 1.40 -4.62
CA LEU A 107 -18.28 2.67 -4.88
C LEU A 107 -17.86 3.23 -6.24
N PHE A 108 -16.56 3.33 -6.50
CA PHE A 108 -16.07 3.84 -7.78
C PHE A 108 -16.49 2.95 -8.95
N SER A 109 -16.41 1.63 -8.79
CA SER A 109 -16.92 0.65 -9.76
C SER A 109 -18.41 0.89 -10.07
N GLY A 110 -19.23 1.15 -9.05
CA GLY A 110 -20.64 1.51 -9.20
C GLY A 110 -20.86 2.84 -9.93
N LEU A 111 -20.09 3.88 -9.59
CA LEU A 111 -20.18 5.20 -10.23
C LEU A 111 -19.90 5.14 -11.74
N THR A 112 -19.09 4.19 -12.21
CA THR A 112 -18.79 4.03 -13.64
C THR A 112 -20.00 3.68 -14.52
N TYR A 113 -21.11 3.21 -13.93
CA TYR A 113 -22.35 2.92 -14.65
C TYR A 113 -23.17 4.18 -14.97
N ILE A 114 -22.89 5.30 -14.31
CA ILE A 114 -23.58 6.56 -14.54
C ILE A 114 -23.01 7.21 -15.80
N LYS A 115 -23.87 7.44 -16.82
CA LYS A 115 -23.46 7.98 -18.15
C LYS A 115 -22.69 9.30 -18.04
N PHE A 116 -23.10 10.20 -17.14
CA PHE A 116 -22.42 11.48 -16.89
C PHE A 116 -21.00 11.28 -16.37
N ILE A 117 -20.83 10.37 -15.40
CA ILE A 117 -19.53 10.06 -14.80
C ILE A 117 -18.59 9.43 -15.83
N LYS A 118 -19.11 8.50 -16.63
CA LYS A 118 -18.33 7.85 -17.69
C LYS A 118 -17.73 8.84 -18.69
N ARG A 119 -18.42 9.95 -18.98
CA ARG A 119 -17.93 11.01 -19.89
C ARG A 119 -16.74 11.78 -19.31
N HIS A 120 -16.71 11.99 -18.01
CA HIS A 120 -15.68 12.77 -17.30
C HIS A 120 -14.81 11.90 -16.37
N MET A 121 -14.71 10.61 -16.68
CA MET A 121 -14.16 9.58 -15.80
C MET A 121 -12.75 9.92 -15.27
N LYS A 122 -11.86 10.41 -16.15
CA LYS A 122 -10.48 10.79 -15.77
C LYS A 122 -10.45 11.94 -14.77
N LEU A 123 -11.30 12.95 -14.97
CA LEU A 123 -11.39 14.11 -14.08
C LEU A 123 -11.98 13.69 -12.73
N ILE A 124 -13.04 12.89 -12.74
CA ILE A 124 -13.67 12.38 -11.52
C ILE A 124 -12.71 11.49 -10.74
N LEU A 125 -11.97 10.59 -11.40
CA LEU A 125 -10.92 9.81 -10.74
C LEU A 125 -9.87 10.71 -10.10
N SER A 126 -9.36 11.70 -10.83
CA SER A 126 -8.34 12.61 -10.31
C SER A 126 -8.84 13.38 -9.09
N LEU A 127 -10.06 13.94 -9.15
CA LEU A 127 -10.67 14.65 -8.02
C LEU A 127 -10.89 13.71 -6.83
N LEU A 128 -11.33 12.48 -7.09
CA LEU A 128 -11.54 11.48 -6.05
C LEU A 128 -10.22 11.12 -5.38
N VAL A 129 -9.18 10.76 -6.15
CA VAL A 129 -7.87 10.39 -5.62
C VAL A 129 -7.28 11.55 -4.81
N ILE A 130 -7.33 12.78 -5.33
CA ILE A 130 -6.84 13.96 -4.60
C ILE A 130 -7.65 14.19 -3.32
N GLY A 131 -8.98 14.13 -3.38
CA GLY A 131 -9.85 14.37 -2.23
C GLY A 131 -9.66 13.32 -1.13
N PHE A 132 -9.63 12.04 -1.48
CA PHE A 132 -9.36 10.97 -0.53
C PHE A 132 -7.92 11.01 -0.02
N PHE A 133 -6.93 11.36 -0.85
CA PHE A 133 -5.54 11.49 -0.42
C PHE A 133 -5.40 12.59 0.63
N ILE A 134 -5.90 13.81 0.34
CA ILE A 134 -5.90 14.92 1.30
C ILE A 134 -6.67 14.54 2.56
N GLY A 135 -7.87 13.95 2.43
CA GLY A 135 -8.67 13.52 3.59
C GLY A 135 -7.93 12.50 4.45
N SER A 136 -7.31 11.50 3.83
CA SER A 136 -6.54 10.48 4.54
C SER A 136 -5.28 11.04 5.20
N LEU A 137 -4.61 12.01 4.57
CA LEU A 137 -3.43 12.68 5.10
C LEU A 137 -3.79 13.59 6.29
N LEU A 138 -4.88 14.35 6.19
CA LEU A 138 -5.39 15.15 7.30
C LEU A 138 -5.77 14.27 8.50
N LEU A 139 -6.48 13.17 8.25
CA LEU A 139 -6.83 12.21 9.30
C LEU A 139 -5.59 11.60 9.95
N TRP A 140 -4.61 11.19 9.13
CA TRP A 140 -3.34 10.64 9.61
C TRP A 140 -2.56 11.61 10.50
N ILE A 141 -2.54 12.91 10.17
CA ILE A 141 -1.89 13.94 10.99
C ILE A 141 -2.69 14.24 12.27
N SER A 142 -4.03 14.14 12.21
CA SER A 142 -4.91 14.62 13.28
C SER A 142 -5.13 13.67 14.46
N VAL A 143 -4.84 12.37 14.31
CA VAL A 143 -5.14 11.36 15.33
C VAL A 143 -3.90 10.53 15.65
N GLU A 144 -3.53 10.45 16.93
CA GLU A 144 -2.32 9.76 17.40
C GLU A 144 -2.37 8.23 17.25
N SER A 145 -3.56 7.63 17.21
CA SER A 145 -3.76 6.17 17.27
C SER A 145 -4.56 5.55 16.11
N PHE A 146 -5.33 6.34 15.35
CA PHE A 146 -6.25 5.85 14.30
C PHE A 146 -6.06 6.68 13.02
N THR A 147 -5.42 6.29 11.92
CA THR A 147 -5.07 4.98 11.36
C THR A 147 -4.05 5.21 10.23
N GLY A 148 -2.74 5.17 10.51
CA GLY A 148 -1.72 5.13 9.44
C GLY A 148 -1.99 4.01 8.44
N LEU A 149 -2.55 2.89 8.92
CA LEU A 149 -2.95 1.75 8.12
C LEU A 149 -3.99 2.09 7.06
N SER A 150 -5.06 2.81 7.41
CA SER A 150 -6.10 3.22 6.46
C SER A 150 -5.53 4.11 5.37
N PHE A 151 -4.60 5.01 5.72
CA PHE A 151 -3.89 5.83 4.75
C PHE A 151 -3.11 4.97 3.74
N TYR A 152 -2.33 3.98 4.19
CA TYR A 152 -1.59 3.11 3.27
C TYR A 152 -2.51 2.26 2.40
N PHE A 153 -3.55 1.65 2.99
CA PHE A 153 -4.52 0.84 2.25
C PHE A 153 -5.28 1.66 1.19
N LEU A 154 -5.65 2.90 1.50
CA LEU A 154 -6.27 3.83 0.55
C LEU A 154 -5.33 4.19 -0.61
N ASN A 155 -4.05 4.45 -0.33
CA ASN A 155 -3.07 4.73 -1.37
C ASN A 155 -2.90 3.55 -2.34
N VAL A 156 -2.92 2.32 -1.82
CA VAL A 156 -2.95 1.09 -2.63
C VAL A 156 -4.28 0.98 -3.41
N ALA A 157 -5.41 1.33 -2.80
CA ALA A 157 -6.73 1.31 -3.43
C ALA A 157 -6.79 2.19 -4.70
N TYR A 158 -6.11 3.34 -4.70
CA TYR A 158 -6.09 4.25 -5.86
C TYR A 158 -5.54 3.60 -7.13
N PHE A 159 -4.56 2.69 -7.01
CA PHE A 159 -4.03 1.97 -8.17
C PHE A 159 -5.08 1.01 -8.76
N TYR A 160 -5.93 0.39 -7.94
CA TYR A 160 -7.05 -0.42 -8.44
C TYR A 160 -8.12 0.45 -9.12
N LEU A 161 -8.33 1.70 -8.67
CA LEU A 161 -9.22 2.64 -9.36
C LEU A 161 -8.70 3.00 -10.76
N ILE A 162 -7.38 3.19 -10.90
CA ILE A 162 -6.73 3.39 -12.20
C ILE A 162 -6.96 2.16 -13.09
N ALA A 163 -6.82 0.96 -12.53
CA ALA A 163 -7.02 -0.29 -13.26
C ALA A 163 -8.45 -0.51 -13.77
N ILE A 164 -9.45 -0.04 -13.01
CA ILE A 164 -10.86 -0.06 -13.44
C ILE A 164 -11.05 0.76 -14.73
N MET A 165 -10.27 1.81 -14.95
CA MET A 165 -10.39 2.67 -16.13
C MET A 165 -9.60 2.20 -17.35
N SER A 166 -8.66 1.28 -17.19
CA SER A 166 -7.81 0.87 -18.32
C SER A 166 -8.61 0.05 -19.34
N GLN A 167 -8.06 -0.06 -20.54
CA GLN A 167 -8.68 -0.77 -21.66
C GLN A 167 -8.12 -2.18 -21.87
N SER A 168 -7.74 -2.91 -20.81
CA SER A 168 -7.33 -4.31 -20.97
C SER A 168 -8.47 -5.13 -21.61
N GLU A 169 -8.20 -5.74 -22.76
CA GLU A 169 -9.20 -6.45 -23.56
C GLU A 169 -9.37 -7.90 -23.08
N ASP A 170 -8.25 -8.53 -22.67
CA ASP A 170 -8.17 -9.94 -22.29
C ASP A 170 -7.71 -10.19 -20.85
N LYS A 171 -7.91 -11.43 -20.37
CA LYS A 171 -7.52 -11.86 -19.01
C LYS A 171 -6.01 -11.79 -18.77
N GLU A 172 -5.21 -12.10 -19.79
CA GLU A 172 -3.75 -12.04 -19.70
C GLU A 172 -3.26 -10.60 -19.52
N ASP A 173 -3.81 -9.67 -20.30
CA ASP A 173 -3.53 -8.24 -20.13
C ASP A 173 -3.95 -7.75 -18.75
N LEU A 174 -5.09 -8.21 -18.24
CA LEU A 174 -5.52 -7.89 -16.88
C LEU A 174 -4.52 -8.42 -15.83
N MET A 175 -4.02 -9.65 -15.96
CA MET A 175 -3.01 -10.20 -15.04
C MET A 175 -1.74 -9.37 -15.05
N ARG A 176 -1.24 -9.02 -16.24
CA ARG A 176 -0.08 -8.16 -16.43
C ARG A 176 -0.31 -6.78 -15.81
N GLU A 177 -1.48 -6.20 -16.03
CA GLU A 177 -1.85 -4.92 -15.48
C GLU A 177 -1.92 -4.93 -13.95
N MET A 178 -2.54 -5.95 -13.34
CA MET A 178 -2.58 -6.07 -11.87
C MET A 178 -1.16 -6.17 -11.29
N SER A 179 -0.26 -6.85 -11.99
CA SER A 179 1.14 -6.91 -11.61
C SER A 179 1.83 -5.53 -11.67
N ILE A 180 1.50 -4.69 -12.64
CA ILE A 180 1.99 -3.29 -12.73
C ILE A 180 1.37 -2.42 -11.63
N VAL A 181 0.07 -2.56 -11.38
CA VAL A 181 -0.69 -1.87 -10.31
C VAL A 181 -0.08 -2.14 -8.94
N SER A 182 0.21 -3.41 -8.63
CA SER A 182 0.87 -3.80 -7.37
C SER A 182 2.31 -3.30 -7.29
N PHE A 183 3.05 -3.27 -8.41
CA PHE A 183 4.39 -2.69 -8.44
C PHE A 183 4.36 -1.17 -8.16
N GLY A 184 3.44 -0.44 -8.78
CA GLY A 184 3.23 0.99 -8.50
C GLY A 184 2.84 1.25 -7.05
N SER A 185 1.97 0.40 -6.49
CA SER A 185 1.58 0.44 -5.07
C SER A 185 2.76 0.23 -4.14
N PHE A 186 3.62 -0.76 -4.43
CA PHE A 186 4.87 -0.99 -3.68
C PHE A 186 5.79 0.23 -3.71
N MET A 187 6.03 0.80 -4.90
CA MET A 187 6.91 1.95 -5.05
C MET A 187 6.40 3.16 -4.28
N LEU A 188 5.10 3.46 -4.37
CA LEU A 188 4.50 4.59 -3.66
C LEU A 188 4.59 4.40 -2.14
N VAL A 189 4.14 3.24 -1.63
CA VAL A 189 4.14 2.98 -0.19
C VAL A 189 5.56 2.97 0.36
N SER A 190 6.50 2.31 -0.31
CA SER A 190 7.90 2.26 0.13
C SER A 190 8.55 3.64 0.09
N PHE A 191 8.23 4.48 -0.90
CA PHE A 191 8.69 5.86 -0.95
C PHE A 191 8.16 6.67 0.23
N ILE A 192 6.85 6.60 0.51
CA ILE A 192 6.25 7.30 1.66
C ILE A 192 6.91 6.85 2.97
N VAL A 193 7.07 5.54 3.17
CA VAL A 193 7.71 4.98 4.37
C VAL A 193 9.15 5.47 4.47
N LEU A 194 9.91 5.43 3.37
CA LEU A 194 11.30 5.90 3.35
C LEU A 194 11.39 7.37 3.74
N VAL A 195 10.54 8.25 3.18
CA VAL A 195 10.49 9.67 3.56
C VAL A 195 10.24 9.82 5.05
N ILE A 196 9.24 9.10 5.60
CA ILE A 196 8.92 9.15 7.03
C ILE A 196 10.09 8.67 7.90
N LEU A 197 10.76 7.57 7.53
CA LEU A 197 11.92 7.07 8.28
C LEU A 197 13.05 8.11 8.27
N THR A 198 13.34 8.71 7.11
CA THR A 198 14.42 9.70 6.98
C THR A 198 14.11 11.02 7.70
N GLU A 199 12.87 11.51 7.65
CA GLU A 199 12.47 12.74 8.33
C GLU A 199 12.35 12.53 9.85
N GLY A 200 11.89 11.35 10.29
CA GLY A 200 11.85 10.96 11.70
C GLY A 200 13.24 10.95 12.34
N GLU A 201 14.22 10.32 11.68
CA GLU A 201 15.61 10.31 12.15
C GLU A 201 16.26 11.71 12.09
N ALA A 202 15.92 12.52 11.08
CA ALA A 202 16.42 13.89 10.99
C ALA A 202 15.91 14.77 12.14
N LEU A 203 14.64 14.63 12.53
CA LEU A 203 14.04 15.36 13.67
C LEU A 203 14.62 14.91 15.02
N GLU A 204 14.85 13.62 15.22
CA GLU A 204 15.50 13.11 16.44
C GLU A 204 16.96 13.58 16.54
N SER A 205 17.72 13.54 15.44
CA SER A 205 19.11 14.02 15.41
C SER A 205 19.25 15.52 15.71
N ILE A 206 18.26 16.32 15.32
CA ILE A 206 18.20 17.75 15.62
C ILE A 206 17.83 17.96 17.10
N GLY A 207 16.87 17.20 17.64
CA GLY A 207 16.49 17.24 19.06
C GLY A 207 17.67 16.92 20.01
N ASP A 208 18.44 15.89 19.70
CA ASP A 208 19.63 15.50 20.47
C ASP A 208 20.80 16.50 20.31
N ALA A 209 20.89 17.20 19.18
CA ALA A 209 21.87 18.26 18.97
C ALA A 209 21.54 19.55 19.76
N PHE A 210 20.26 19.82 20.03
CA PHE A 210 19.81 20.99 20.79
C PHE A 210 19.61 20.72 22.30
N MET A 211 19.51 19.47 22.73
CA MET A 211 19.59 19.07 24.14
C MET A 211 20.68 18.01 24.34
N PRO A 212 21.92 18.40 24.71
CA PRO A 212 22.93 17.42 25.06
C PRO A 212 22.45 16.69 26.32
N SER A 213 22.06 15.43 26.15
CA SER A 213 21.67 14.56 27.26
C SER A 213 22.80 14.55 28.31
N GLY A 214 22.51 15.19 29.45
CA GLY A 214 23.41 15.21 30.58
C GLY A 214 23.62 13.80 31.10
N ARG A 215 24.86 13.30 30.96
CA ARG A 215 25.47 12.20 31.72
C ARG A 215 24.54 11.03 32.10
N LYS A 216 24.63 9.93 31.34
CA LYS A 216 24.48 8.58 31.92
C LYS A 216 25.54 8.41 33.03
N ARG A 217 25.16 8.65 34.28
CA ARG A 217 25.87 8.08 35.44
C ARG A 217 25.60 6.58 35.44
N ARG A 218 26.64 5.80 35.17
CA ARG A 218 26.70 4.40 35.56
C ARG A 218 26.48 4.31 37.08
N LEU A 219 25.54 3.47 37.49
CA LEU A 219 25.59 2.62 38.68
C LEU A 219 24.69 1.42 38.41
#